data_AF-A0A523C2C8-F1
#
_entry.id   AF-A0A523C2C8-F1
#
_cell.length_a   1.000
_cell.length_b   1.000
_cell.length_c   1.000
_cell.angle_alpha   90.00
_cell.angle_beta   90.00
_cell.angle_gamma   90.00
#
_symmetry.space_group_name_H-M   'P 1'
#
loop_
_entity.id
_entity.type
_entity.pdbx_description
1 polymer ?
#
loop_
_entity_poly.entity_id
_entity_poly.type
_entity_poly.pdbx_seq_one_letter_code
_entity_poly.pdbx_strand_id
1 'polypeptide(L)'
;MSRRLAIVAIIILLIVGWGWWSRPEVQPAVNTALPALAGVFDQSTEVPFNTVYEFYHAVGENEWDKVAALTSPAMWQYLQRSGFVTDWEKRKRLDPSVHFVFFLVIEYGLDQEKGRAWAMGQTRWAATGAGLPNTVQTVYLQRFPDAWRIIKIDHHAAVQVADSFYQAINYAQWDQMRAMTDPGYWRRLELSGVLRSLQEERAASRTGVYVVFHVIDFAEAGNEAWVAGDAIWRPLTAYEKETPVTVHLVRRDGRWLVDRIVGHWEAAK
;
A
#
# COMPACT_ATOMS: atom_id res chain seq x y z
N MET A 1 28.87 50.11 28.33
CA MET A 1 29.26 49.50 27.04
C MET A 1 29.65 48.04 27.29
N SER A 2 28.68 47.22 27.74
CA SER A 2 28.99 45.99 28.50
C SER A 2 27.80 45.03 28.64
N ARG A 3 27.00 44.83 27.58
CA ARG A 3 25.97 43.76 27.54
C ARG A 3 25.83 43.03 26.20
N ARG A 4 26.56 43.43 25.14
CA ARG A 4 26.50 42.77 23.82
C ARG A 4 27.67 41.82 23.51
N LEU A 5 28.71 41.78 24.36
CA LEU A 5 29.84 40.85 24.22
C LEU A 5 29.71 39.56 25.05
N ALA A 6 28.78 39.50 26.01
CA ALA A 6 28.55 38.29 26.82
C ALA A 6 27.63 37.26 26.13
N ILE A 7 26.81 37.65 25.15
CA ILE A 7 25.87 36.76 24.47
C ILE A 7 26.54 36.03 23.29
N VAL A 8 27.55 36.63 22.65
CA VAL A 8 28.28 36.01 21.53
C VAL A 8 29.29 34.96 22.01
N ALA A 9 29.86 35.11 23.21
CA ALA A 9 30.80 34.14 23.78
C ALA A 9 30.14 32.83 24.24
N ILE A 10 28.86 32.85 24.63
CA ILE A 10 28.10 31.64 25.04
C ILE A 10 27.68 30.82 23.81
N ILE A 11 27.47 31.46 22.65
CA ILE A 11 27.07 30.77 21.42
C ILE A 11 28.28 30.07 20.74
N ILE A 12 29.50 30.59 20.87
CA ILE A 12 30.70 29.95 20.28
C ILE A 12 31.23 28.80 21.16
N LEU A 13 31.09 28.85 22.48
CA LEU A 13 31.50 27.74 23.36
C LEU A 13 30.52 26.55 23.37
N LEU A 14 29.26 26.74 22.97
CA LEU A 14 28.32 25.63 22.74
C LEU A 14 28.49 24.95 21.37
N ILE A 15 29.17 25.59 20.42
CA ILE A 15 29.43 25.02 19.07
C ILE A 15 30.76 24.24 19.03
N VAL A 16 31.72 24.52 19.90
CA VAL A 16 33.01 23.78 19.94
C VAL A 16 33.03 22.68 21.00
N GLY A 17 32.15 22.73 22.02
CA GLY A 17 32.05 21.70 23.07
C GLY A 17 31.25 20.44 22.72
N TRP A 18 30.52 20.43 21.59
CA TRP A 18 29.74 19.27 21.11
C TRP A 18 30.28 18.68 19.81
N GLY A 19 31.46 19.12 19.34
CA GLY A 19 32.07 18.62 18.11
C GLY A 19 33.03 17.44 18.28
N TRP A 20 33.35 17.03 19.52
CA TRP A 20 34.46 16.11 19.80
C TRP A 20 34.09 14.88 20.64
N TRP A 21 32.79 14.57 20.79
CA TRP A 21 32.35 13.34 21.46
C TRP A 21 31.20 12.62 20.74
N SER A 22 31.28 12.60 19.40
CA SER A 22 30.49 11.71 18.56
C SER A 22 31.35 11.28 17.38
N ARG A 23 32.36 10.44 17.65
CA ARG A 23 32.78 9.48 16.62
C ARG A 23 31.55 8.59 16.37
N PRO A 24 31.08 8.43 15.13
CA PRO A 24 30.14 7.38 14.84
C PRO A 24 30.91 6.07 15.04
N GLU A 25 30.76 5.50 16.23
CA GLU A 25 30.91 4.06 16.37
C GLU A 25 29.98 3.49 15.32
N VAL A 26 30.55 2.79 14.33
CA VAL A 26 29.81 2.03 13.35
C VAL A 26 29.10 0.96 14.16
N GLN A 27 27.94 1.30 14.69
CA GLN A 27 26.96 0.33 15.11
C GLN A 27 26.69 -0.47 13.84
N PRO A 28 26.99 -1.79 13.80
CA PRO A 28 26.44 -2.61 12.73
C PRO A 28 24.95 -2.31 12.75
N ALA A 29 24.40 -1.96 11.59
CA ALA A 29 22.98 -1.68 11.43
C ALA A 29 22.20 -2.69 12.26
N VAL A 30 21.71 -2.25 13.42
CA VAL A 30 20.72 -3.00 14.14
C VAL A 30 19.55 -2.86 13.21
N ASN A 31 19.37 -3.88 12.38
CA ASN A 31 18.12 -4.18 11.75
C ASN A 31 17.10 -4.13 12.89
N THR A 32 16.47 -2.98 13.07
CA THR A 32 15.12 -2.92 13.60
C THR A 32 14.30 -3.64 12.54
N ALA A 33 14.38 -4.97 12.61
CA ALA A 33 13.37 -5.84 12.09
C ALA A 33 12.06 -5.19 12.52
N LEU A 34 11.23 -4.86 11.51
CA LEU A 34 9.79 -4.79 11.69
C LEU A 34 9.42 -5.85 12.73
N PRO A 35 8.60 -5.53 13.75
CA PRO A 35 8.25 -6.50 14.77
C PRO A 35 7.87 -7.78 14.04
N ALA A 36 8.74 -8.78 14.14
CA ALA A 36 8.45 -10.07 13.58
C ALA A 36 7.12 -10.46 14.22
N LEU A 37 6.23 -11.04 13.43
CA LEU A 37 5.04 -11.77 13.90
C LEU A 37 5.43 -12.98 14.79
N ALA A 38 6.57 -12.91 15.50
CA ALA A 38 7.17 -13.92 16.34
C ALA A 38 6.58 -13.97 17.76
N GLY A 39 5.52 -13.23 18.02
CA GLY A 39 4.73 -13.37 19.25
C GLY A 39 3.34 -13.88 18.89
N VAL A 40 3.00 -15.08 19.38
CA VAL A 40 1.67 -15.73 19.31
C VAL A 40 1.38 -16.58 18.06
N PHE A 41 2.34 -17.36 17.57
CA PHE A 41 2.00 -18.59 16.83
C PHE A 41 2.82 -19.76 17.39
N ASP A 42 2.11 -20.71 18.01
CA ASP A 42 2.67 -21.99 18.41
C ASP A 42 3.25 -22.68 17.17
N GLN A 43 4.53 -23.07 17.24
CA GLN A 43 5.29 -23.66 16.12
C GLN A 43 4.72 -25.01 15.62
N SER A 44 3.68 -25.52 16.27
CA SER A 44 2.95 -26.74 15.91
C SER A 44 1.84 -26.53 14.88
N THR A 45 1.44 -25.29 14.58
CA THR A 45 0.31 -25.00 13.69
C THR A 45 0.83 -24.38 12.40
N GLU A 46 0.79 -25.12 11.28
CA GLU A 46 1.02 -24.54 9.95
C GLU A 46 0.08 -23.33 9.74
N VAL A 47 0.66 -22.13 9.74
CA VAL A 47 -0.10 -20.91 9.49
C VAL A 47 -0.28 -20.76 7.98
N PRO A 48 -1.51 -20.76 7.44
CA PRO A 48 -1.77 -20.69 6.00
C PRO A 48 -1.17 -19.45 5.34
N PHE A 49 -1.00 -18.36 6.10
CA PHE A 49 -0.50 -17.09 5.59
C PHE A 49 1.01 -17.11 5.28
N ASN A 50 1.77 -18.08 5.80
CA ASN A 50 3.15 -18.28 5.36
C ASN A 50 3.22 -18.67 3.88
N THR A 51 2.26 -19.46 3.39
CA THR A 51 2.15 -19.81 1.97
C THR A 51 2.01 -18.57 1.09
N VAL A 52 1.31 -17.53 1.56
CA VAL A 52 1.16 -16.26 0.81
C VAL A 52 2.49 -15.54 0.68
N TYR A 53 3.24 -15.42 1.77
CA TYR A 53 4.57 -14.82 1.77
C TYR A 53 5.53 -15.60 0.85
N GLU A 54 5.62 -16.92 1.04
CA GLU A 54 6.48 -17.79 0.24
C GLU A 54 6.14 -17.75 -1.25
N PHE A 55 4.85 -17.63 -1.58
CA PHE A 55 4.40 -17.49 -2.97
C PHE A 55 4.91 -16.21 -3.60
N TYR A 56 4.71 -15.06 -2.97
CA TYR A 56 5.17 -13.78 -3.54
C TYR A 56 6.69 -13.65 -3.53
N HIS A 57 7.37 -14.23 -2.55
CA HIS A 57 8.83 -14.34 -2.55
C HIS A 57 9.30 -15.18 -3.74
N ALA A 58 8.74 -16.37 -3.96
CA ALA A 58 9.08 -17.24 -5.08
C ALA A 58 8.80 -16.57 -6.43
N VAL A 59 7.68 -15.83 -6.56
CA VAL A 59 7.39 -14.99 -7.74
C VAL A 59 8.47 -13.93 -7.91
N GLY A 60 8.86 -13.22 -6.85
CA GLY A 60 9.91 -12.20 -6.89
C GLY A 60 11.25 -12.73 -7.43
N GLU A 61 11.57 -13.99 -7.15
CA GLU A 61 12.83 -14.64 -7.54
C GLU A 61 12.71 -15.52 -8.81
N ASN A 62 11.57 -15.52 -9.49
CA ASN A 62 11.27 -16.40 -10.64
C ASN A 62 11.43 -17.90 -10.33
N GLU A 63 11.19 -18.33 -9.09
CA GLU A 63 11.26 -19.73 -8.67
C GLU A 63 9.96 -20.47 -9.05
N TRP A 64 9.72 -20.65 -10.36
CA TRP A 64 8.44 -21.14 -10.87
C TRP A 64 8.04 -22.53 -10.38
N ASP A 65 9.00 -23.42 -10.14
CA ASP A 65 8.72 -24.74 -9.54
C ASP A 65 8.16 -24.60 -8.12
N LYS A 66 8.68 -23.65 -7.34
CA LYS A 66 8.18 -23.34 -5.99
C LYS A 66 6.80 -22.67 -6.06
N VAL A 67 6.58 -21.75 -7.01
CA VAL A 67 5.26 -21.16 -7.28
C VAL A 67 4.23 -22.24 -7.61
N ALA A 68 4.58 -23.20 -8.45
CA ALA A 68 3.72 -24.32 -8.81
C ALA A 68 3.40 -25.23 -7.59
N ALA A 69 4.38 -25.46 -6.70
CA ALA A 69 4.18 -26.24 -5.49
C ALA A 69 3.26 -25.54 -4.46
N LEU A 70 3.34 -24.21 -4.37
CA LEU A 70 2.54 -23.38 -3.46
C LEU A 70 1.11 -23.11 -3.94
N THR A 71 0.78 -23.51 -5.18
CA THR A 71 -0.53 -23.30 -5.80
C THR A 71 -1.25 -24.62 -6.06
N SER A 72 -2.57 -24.55 -6.22
CA SER A 72 -3.32 -25.69 -6.75
C SER A 72 -2.99 -25.92 -8.23
N PRO A 73 -3.13 -27.15 -8.77
CA PRO A 73 -2.90 -27.40 -10.20
C PRO A 73 -3.72 -26.50 -11.12
N ALA A 74 -4.97 -26.20 -10.74
CA ALA A 74 -5.85 -25.31 -11.50
C ALA A 74 -5.35 -23.86 -11.48
N MET A 75 -4.90 -23.38 -10.31
CA MET A 75 -4.34 -22.04 -10.18
C MET A 75 -3.02 -21.89 -10.94
N TRP A 76 -2.15 -22.91 -10.89
CA TRP A 76 -0.92 -22.91 -11.68
C TRP A 76 -1.19 -22.85 -13.18
N GLN A 77 -2.12 -23.68 -13.68
CA GLN A 77 -2.54 -23.62 -15.08
C GLN A 77 -3.12 -22.24 -15.46
N TYR A 78 -3.86 -21.60 -14.56
CA TYR A 78 -4.36 -20.25 -14.78
C TYR A 78 -3.22 -19.23 -14.93
N LEU A 79 -2.23 -19.25 -14.03
CA LEU A 79 -1.05 -18.36 -14.10
C LEU A 79 -0.26 -18.53 -15.39
N GLN A 80 -0.14 -19.76 -15.89
CA GLN A 80 0.52 -20.03 -17.17
C GLN A 80 -0.28 -19.49 -18.36
N ARG A 81 -1.60 -19.74 -18.39
CA ARG A 81 -2.47 -19.35 -19.51
C ARG A 81 -2.77 -17.87 -19.58
N SER A 82 -2.75 -17.16 -18.45
CA SER A 82 -3.01 -15.73 -18.39
C SER A 82 -1.86 -14.88 -18.93
N GLY A 83 -0.69 -15.47 -19.18
CA GLY A 83 0.52 -14.75 -19.55
C GLY A 83 1.30 -14.17 -18.36
N PHE A 84 0.79 -14.35 -17.13
CA PHE A 84 1.40 -13.79 -15.91
C PHE A 84 2.89 -14.12 -15.78
N VAL A 85 3.26 -15.39 -15.98
CA VAL A 85 4.66 -15.86 -15.86
C VAL A 85 5.56 -15.10 -16.84
N THR A 86 5.17 -15.08 -18.13
CA THR A 86 5.95 -14.42 -19.18
C THR A 86 6.05 -12.90 -18.98
N ASP A 87 4.95 -12.26 -18.59
CA ASP A 87 4.92 -10.82 -18.31
C ASP A 87 5.80 -10.45 -17.11
N TRP A 88 5.80 -11.30 -16.08
CA TRP A 88 6.64 -11.10 -14.89
C TRP A 88 8.13 -11.28 -15.20
N GLU A 89 8.50 -12.33 -15.92
CA GLU A 89 9.90 -12.54 -16.36
C GLU A 89 10.40 -11.38 -17.22
N LYS A 90 9.57 -10.90 -18.15
CA LYS A 90 9.89 -9.71 -18.96
C LYS A 90 10.11 -8.50 -18.06
N ARG A 91 9.28 -8.32 -17.04
CA ARG A 91 9.42 -7.21 -16.11
C ARG A 91 10.69 -7.30 -15.26
N LYS A 92 10.99 -8.46 -14.66
CA LYS A 92 12.22 -8.68 -13.89
C LYS A 92 13.47 -8.52 -14.77
N ARG A 93 13.38 -8.81 -16.07
CA ARG A 93 14.46 -8.53 -17.02
C ARG A 93 14.68 -7.03 -17.28
N LEU A 94 13.59 -6.26 -17.32
CA LEU A 94 13.64 -4.80 -17.50
C LEU A 94 14.12 -4.10 -16.21
N ASP A 95 13.73 -4.61 -15.05
CA ASP A 95 14.19 -4.12 -13.75
C ASP A 95 14.57 -5.30 -12.83
N PRO A 96 15.86 -5.71 -12.83
CA PRO A 96 16.34 -6.81 -11.99
C PRO A 96 16.28 -6.51 -10.49
N SER A 97 16.14 -5.25 -10.10
CA SER A 97 16.13 -4.84 -8.68
C SER A 97 14.78 -5.11 -8.00
N VAL A 98 13.73 -5.37 -8.78
CA VAL A 98 12.40 -5.68 -8.29
C VAL A 98 12.45 -6.88 -7.36
N HIS A 99 12.08 -6.73 -6.10
CA HIS A 99 11.96 -7.86 -5.18
C HIS A 99 10.75 -7.68 -4.27
N PHE A 100 10.23 -8.81 -3.81
CA PHE A 100 9.14 -8.83 -2.85
C PHE A 100 9.66 -8.42 -1.47
N VAL A 101 8.92 -7.54 -0.78
CA VAL A 101 9.28 -7.10 0.57
C VAL A 101 8.36 -7.76 1.59
N PHE A 102 7.05 -7.57 1.46
CA PHE A 102 6.05 -8.20 2.33
C PHE A 102 4.64 -8.15 1.72
N PHE A 103 3.75 -8.95 2.29
CA PHE A 103 2.31 -8.87 2.06
C PHE A 103 1.65 -8.30 3.32
N LEU A 104 1.08 -7.11 3.21
CA LEU A 104 0.39 -6.48 4.32
C LEU A 104 -1.02 -7.05 4.41
N VAL A 105 -1.26 -7.92 5.38
CA VAL A 105 -2.61 -8.46 5.66
C VAL A 105 -3.46 -7.34 6.27
N ILE A 106 -4.61 -7.10 5.67
CA ILE A 106 -5.63 -6.16 6.15
C ILE A 106 -6.70 -6.93 6.92
N GLU A 107 -7.18 -8.02 6.32
CA GLU A 107 -8.21 -8.88 6.90
C GLU A 107 -7.94 -10.33 6.51
N TYR A 108 -8.36 -11.28 7.35
CA TYR A 108 -8.21 -12.70 7.07
C TYR A 108 -9.30 -13.53 7.72
N GLY A 109 -9.50 -14.72 7.18
CA GLY A 109 -10.36 -15.74 7.76
C GLY A 109 -9.72 -17.13 7.67
N LEU A 110 -9.94 -17.94 8.71
CA LEU A 110 -9.47 -19.32 8.78
C LEU A 110 -10.61 -20.22 9.27
N ASP A 111 -11.02 -21.15 8.42
CA ASP A 111 -11.93 -22.24 8.74
C ASP A 111 -11.10 -23.54 8.75
N GLN A 112 -10.61 -23.92 9.94
CA GLN A 112 -9.79 -25.11 10.12
C GLN A 112 -10.58 -26.39 9.81
N GLU A 113 -11.86 -26.44 10.18
CA GLU A 113 -12.72 -27.63 9.99
C GLU A 113 -12.92 -27.93 8.51
N LYS A 114 -13.14 -26.88 7.69
CA LYS A 114 -13.29 -27.04 6.24
C LYS A 114 -11.97 -26.98 5.47
N GLY A 115 -10.86 -26.75 6.16
CA GLY A 115 -9.53 -26.59 5.55
C GLY A 115 -9.50 -25.43 4.55
N ARG A 116 -10.09 -24.28 4.89
CA ARG A 116 -10.13 -23.09 4.03
C ARG A 116 -9.58 -21.88 4.76
N ALA A 117 -8.85 -21.05 4.04
CA ALA A 117 -8.39 -19.77 4.56
C ALA A 117 -8.46 -18.71 3.46
N TRP A 118 -8.50 -17.45 3.84
CA TRP A 118 -8.32 -16.34 2.92
C TRP A 118 -7.61 -15.19 3.63
N ALA A 119 -6.85 -14.41 2.89
CA ALA A 119 -6.22 -13.18 3.34
C ALA A 119 -6.44 -12.08 2.31
N MET A 120 -7.08 -11.00 2.72
CA MET A 120 -7.08 -9.75 1.98
C MET A 120 -5.88 -8.92 2.40
N GLY A 121 -5.20 -8.34 1.43
CA GLY A 121 -4.04 -7.51 1.72
C GLY A 121 -3.42 -6.88 0.50
N GLN A 122 -2.24 -6.32 0.71
CA GLN A 122 -1.51 -5.57 -0.31
C GLN A 122 -0.09 -6.12 -0.45
N THR A 123 0.31 -6.42 -1.68
CA THR A 123 1.71 -6.77 -1.98
C THR A 123 2.57 -5.53 -1.98
N ARG A 124 3.70 -5.58 -1.28
CA ARG A 124 4.73 -4.55 -1.31
C ARG A 124 5.96 -5.06 -2.02
N TRP A 125 6.38 -4.29 -3.01
CA TRP A 125 7.55 -4.54 -3.83
C TRP A 125 8.53 -3.39 -3.70
N ALA A 126 9.81 -3.68 -3.70
CA ALA A 126 10.87 -2.68 -3.79
C ALA A 126 11.54 -2.78 -5.16
N ALA A 127 11.87 -1.64 -5.75
CA ALA A 127 12.56 -1.52 -7.03
C ALA A 127 13.34 -0.20 -7.06
N THR A 128 14.47 -0.16 -7.77
CA THR A 128 15.24 1.06 -8.03
C THR A 128 14.71 1.85 -9.23
N GLY A 129 14.00 1.18 -10.14
CA GLY A 129 13.33 1.78 -11.29
C GLY A 129 11.92 2.28 -10.99
N ALA A 130 11.05 2.28 -12.01
CA ALA A 130 9.63 2.58 -11.81
C ALA A 130 9.01 1.52 -10.90
N GLY A 131 8.63 1.94 -9.69
CA GLY A 131 8.05 1.05 -8.68
C GLY A 131 6.87 0.25 -9.22
N LEU A 132 6.72 -1.00 -8.75
CA LEU A 132 5.55 -1.78 -9.06
C LEU A 132 4.31 -1.17 -8.41
N PRO A 133 3.16 -1.13 -9.11
CA PRO A 133 1.93 -0.70 -8.47
C PRO A 133 1.60 -1.71 -7.36
N ASN A 134 1.39 -1.22 -6.15
CA ASN A 134 0.94 -2.06 -5.05
C ASN A 134 -0.46 -2.56 -5.41
N THR A 135 -0.67 -3.88 -5.44
CA THR A 135 -1.97 -4.48 -5.76
C THR A 135 -2.69 -4.90 -4.49
N VAL A 136 -3.93 -4.45 -4.34
CA VAL A 136 -4.85 -4.95 -3.31
C VAL A 136 -5.56 -6.19 -3.85
N GLN A 137 -5.62 -7.24 -3.04
CA GLN A 137 -6.09 -8.54 -3.49
C GLN A 137 -6.53 -9.42 -2.32
N THR A 138 -7.40 -10.39 -2.61
CA THR A 138 -7.73 -11.49 -1.70
C THR A 138 -7.11 -12.78 -2.20
N VAL A 139 -6.28 -13.41 -1.37
CA VAL A 139 -5.65 -14.70 -1.63
C VAL A 139 -6.44 -15.77 -0.89
N TYR A 140 -6.97 -16.75 -1.61
CA TYR A 140 -7.71 -17.88 -1.05
C TYR A 140 -6.83 -19.11 -1.02
N LEU A 141 -6.88 -19.82 0.11
CA LEU A 141 -6.11 -21.02 0.36
C LEU A 141 -7.02 -22.19 0.72
N GLN A 142 -6.56 -23.39 0.38
CA GLN A 142 -7.18 -24.64 0.79
C GLN A 142 -6.12 -25.58 1.34
N ARG A 143 -6.48 -26.33 2.39
CA ARG A 143 -5.64 -27.38 2.96
C ARG A 143 -5.67 -28.60 2.03
N PHE A 144 -4.51 -28.95 1.52
CA PHE A 144 -4.25 -30.24 0.87
C PHE A 144 -3.62 -31.19 1.91
N PRO A 145 -3.52 -32.50 1.64
CA PRO A 145 -2.98 -33.47 2.60
C PRO A 145 -1.58 -33.13 3.11
N ASP A 146 -0.78 -32.45 2.28
CA ASP A 146 0.62 -32.14 2.51
C ASP A 146 0.88 -30.67 2.90
N ALA A 147 0.07 -29.73 2.41
CA ALA A 147 0.32 -28.29 2.58
C ALA A 147 -0.94 -27.44 2.40
N TRP A 148 -0.91 -26.22 2.91
CA TRP A 148 -1.80 -25.16 2.42
C TRP A 148 -1.35 -24.68 1.05
N ARG A 149 -2.30 -24.57 0.10
CA ARG A 149 -2.01 -24.10 -1.26
C ARG A 149 -2.95 -22.98 -1.66
N ILE A 150 -2.44 -22.04 -2.45
CA ILE A 150 -3.24 -20.96 -3.03
C ILE A 150 -4.12 -21.53 -4.15
N ILE A 151 -5.43 -21.35 -4.02
CA ILE A 151 -6.42 -21.83 -4.98
C ILE A 151 -6.96 -20.72 -5.88
N LYS A 152 -6.87 -19.46 -5.44
CA LYS A 152 -7.42 -18.30 -6.14
C LYS A 152 -6.77 -17.02 -5.62
N ILE A 153 -6.54 -16.06 -6.52
CA ILE A 153 -6.15 -14.69 -6.17
C ILE A 153 -7.12 -13.77 -6.90
N ASP A 154 -7.88 -12.99 -6.14
CA ASP A 154 -8.77 -11.96 -6.69
C ASP A 154 -8.10 -10.61 -6.54
N HIS A 155 -7.89 -9.90 -7.65
CA HIS A 155 -7.40 -8.53 -7.64
C HIS A 155 -8.56 -7.56 -7.52
N HIS A 156 -8.45 -6.61 -6.60
CA HIS A 156 -9.48 -5.59 -6.36
C HIS A 156 -9.03 -4.28 -7.01
N ALA A 157 -9.15 -4.22 -8.33
CA ALA A 157 -8.65 -3.09 -9.12
C ALA A 157 -9.36 -1.78 -8.76
N ALA A 158 -10.65 -1.82 -8.42
CA ALA A 158 -11.37 -0.64 -7.94
C ALA A 158 -10.79 -0.11 -6.61
N VAL A 159 -10.48 -1.00 -5.67
CA VAL A 159 -9.84 -0.64 -4.39
C VAL A 159 -8.45 -0.04 -4.60
N GLN A 160 -7.67 -0.63 -5.52
CA GLN A 160 -6.36 -0.10 -5.90
C GLN A 160 -6.45 1.34 -6.45
N VAL A 161 -7.45 1.64 -7.29
CA VAL A 161 -7.66 3.01 -7.81
C VAL A 161 -8.04 3.97 -6.68
N ALA A 162 -8.87 3.56 -5.73
CA ALA A 162 -9.22 4.39 -4.57
C ALA A 162 -8.00 4.70 -3.68
N ASP A 163 -7.18 3.69 -3.34
CA ASP A 163 -5.92 3.88 -2.59
C ASP A 163 -4.95 4.80 -3.35
N SER A 164 -4.75 4.52 -4.65
CA SER A 164 -3.86 5.31 -5.51
C SER A 164 -4.31 6.76 -5.63
N PHE A 165 -5.62 7.03 -5.65
CA PHE A 165 -6.17 8.39 -5.67
C PHE A 165 -5.75 9.20 -4.44
N TYR A 166 -5.85 8.62 -3.23
CA TYR A 166 -5.41 9.29 -2.02
C TYR A 166 -3.89 9.41 -1.91
N GLN A 167 -3.13 8.41 -2.39
CA GLN A 167 -1.68 8.52 -2.49
C GLN A 167 -1.26 9.66 -3.43
N ALA A 168 -1.95 9.84 -4.56
CA ALA A 168 -1.67 10.94 -5.47
C ALA A 168 -1.88 12.31 -4.80
N ILE A 169 -2.91 12.46 -3.94
CA ILE A 169 -3.09 13.67 -3.12
C ILE A 169 -1.91 13.83 -2.14
N ASN A 170 -1.54 12.75 -1.44
CA ASN A 170 -0.44 12.77 -0.47
C ASN A 170 0.89 13.21 -1.10
N TYR A 171 1.15 12.82 -2.34
CA TYR A 171 2.38 13.16 -3.06
C TYR A 171 2.26 14.37 -4.01
N ALA A 172 1.12 15.09 -3.98
CA ALA A 172 0.83 16.21 -4.88
C ALA A 172 0.95 15.86 -6.39
N GLN A 173 0.63 14.61 -6.75
CA GLN A 173 0.65 14.08 -8.13
C GLN A 173 -0.69 14.35 -8.83
N TRP A 174 -1.00 15.63 -9.06
CA TRP A 174 -2.31 16.06 -9.56
C TRP A 174 -2.68 15.50 -10.94
N ASP A 175 -1.70 15.32 -11.83
CA ASP A 175 -1.93 14.72 -13.15
C ASP A 175 -2.33 13.25 -13.03
N GLN A 176 -1.73 12.51 -12.09
CA GLN A 176 -2.09 11.12 -11.82
C GLN A 176 -3.48 11.04 -11.19
N MET A 177 -3.79 11.91 -10.23
CA MET A 177 -5.12 12.04 -9.65
C MET A 177 -6.17 12.30 -10.75
N ARG A 178 -5.90 13.23 -11.67
CA ARG A 178 -6.77 13.52 -12.82
C ARG A 178 -6.96 12.31 -13.72
N ALA A 179 -5.89 11.58 -14.04
CA ALA A 179 -5.96 10.41 -14.91
C ALA A 179 -6.82 9.26 -14.34
N MET A 180 -6.98 9.21 -13.01
CA MET A 180 -7.80 8.22 -12.31
C MET A 180 -9.23 8.72 -11.99
N THR A 181 -9.57 9.95 -12.36
CA THR A 181 -10.88 10.55 -12.06
C THR A 181 -11.73 10.60 -13.32
N ASP A 182 -13.03 10.32 -13.20
CA ASP A 182 -13.98 10.56 -14.27
C ASP A 182 -13.90 12.04 -14.72
N PRO A 183 -13.80 12.34 -16.02
CA PRO A 183 -13.67 13.72 -16.49
C PRO A 183 -14.82 14.65 -16.07
N GLY A 184 -16.04 14.11 -15.95
CA GLY A 184 -17.20 14.82 -15.46
C GLY A 184 -17.06 15.15 -13.97
N TYR A 185 -16.60 14.20 -13.17
CA TYR A 185 -16.36 14.43 -11.75
C TYR A 185 -15.19 15.38 -11.48
N TRP A 186 -14.07 15.23 -12.20
CA TRP A 186 -12.93 16.13 -12.11
C TRP A 186 -13.35 17.59 -12.31
N ARG A 187 -14.18 17.84 -13.33
CA ARG A 187 -14.74 19.18 -13.58
C ARG A 187 -15.60 19.68 -12.41
N ARG A 188 -16.38 18.81 -11.74
CA ARG A 188 -17.14 19.20 -10.54
C ARG A 188 -16.22 19.58 -9.38
N LEU A 189 -15.16 18.82 -9.15
CA LEU A 189 -14.16 19.11 -8.11
C LEU A 189 -13.44 20.44 -8.37
N GLU A 190 -13.15 20.74 -9.63
CA GLU A 190 -12.55 22.01 -10.06
C GLU A 190 -13.51 23.19 -9.81
N LEU A 191 -14.75 23.09 -10.31
CA LEU A 191 -15.75 24.15 -10.20
C LEU A 191 -16.20 24.43 -8.76
N SER A 192 -16.19 23.41 -7.89
CA SER A 192 -16.50 23.56 -6.47
C SER A 192 -15.34 24.09 -5.63
N GLY A 193 -14.16 24.30 -6.25
CA GLY A 193 -12.97 24.80 -5.56
C GLY A 193 -12.22 23.74 -4.72
N VAL A 194 -12.69 22.49 -4.68
CA VAL A 194 -12.09 21.40 -3.91
C VAL A 194 -10.64 21.16 -4.33
N LEU A 195 -10.35 21.12 -5.64
CA LEU A 195 -8.99 20.88 -6.13
C LEU A 195 -8.03 21.98 -5.68
N ARG A 196 -8.44 23.25 -5.76
CA ARG A 196 -7.63 24.38 -5.32
C ARG A 196 -7.35 24.29 -3.82
N SER A 197 -8.37 24.00 -3.00
CA SER A 197 -8.21 23.84 -1.55
C SER A 197 -7.26 22.69 -1.21
N LEU A 198 -7.39 21.52 -1.86
CA LEU A 198 -6.47 20.39 -1.66
C LEU A 198 -5.03 20.75 -2.03
N GLN A 199 -4.83 21.47 -3.14
CA GLN A 199 -3.52 21.93 -3.59
C GLN A 199 -2.88 22.91 -2.59
N GLU A 200 -3.63 23.91 -2.15
CA GLU A 200 -3.18 24.90 -1.17
C GLU A 200 -2.84 24.26 0.17
N GLU A 201 -3.71 23.40 0.70
CA GLU A 201 -3.47 22.71 1.96
C GLU A 201 -2.30 21.74 1.88
N ARG A 202 -2.18 20.97 0.79
CA ARG A 202 -1.07 20.05 0.61
C ARG A 202 0.26 20.80 0.51
N ALA A 203 0.28 21.93 -0.20
CA ALA A 203 1.47 22.79 -0.32
C ALA A 203 1.87 23.42 1.02
N ALA A 204 0.90 23.75 1.88
CA ALA A 204 1.14 24.26 3.23
C ALA A 204 1.62 23.17 4.20
N SER A 205 1.33 21.89 3.93
CA SER A 205 1.75 20.79 4.78
C SER A 205 3.27 20.59 4.77
N ARG A 206 3.86 20.67 5.96
CA ARG A 206 5.30 20.47 6.19
C ARG A 206 5.69 19.04 6.52
N THR A 207 4.70 18.17 6.74
CA THR A 207 4.91 16.74 7.01
C THR A 207 5.05 16.00 5.68
N GLY A 208 5.90 14.98 5.65
CA GLY A 208 6.02 14.09 4.48
C GLY A 208 4.75 13.26 4.20
N VAL A 209 3.80 13.25 5.14
CA VAL A 209 2.51 12.57 5.05
C VAL A 209 1.40 13.57 5.33
N TYR A 210 0.58 13.85 4.32
CA TYR A 210 -0.58 14.74 4.39
C TYR A 210 -1.90 13.99 4.47
N VAL A 211 -2.04 12.83 3.83
CA VAL A 211 -3.26 12.02 3.91
C VAL A 211 -2.91 10.53 3.82
N VAL A 212 -3.63 9.73 4.60
CA VAL A 212 -3.62 8.26 4.53
C VAL A 212 -5.05 7.79 4.31
N PHE A 213 -5.25 6.82 3.42
CA PHE A 213 -6.56 6.20 3.21
C PHE A 213 -6.52 4.76 3.71
N HIS A 214 -7.44 4.42 4.60
CA HIS A 214 -7.59 3.09 5.17
C HIS A 214 -8.89 2.47 4.67
N VAL A 215 -8.80 1.35 3.94
CA VAL A 215 -9.97 0.67 3.38
C VAL A 215 -10.67 -0.15 4.47
N ILE A 216 -11.99 0.04 4.59
CA ILE A 216 -12.83 -0.72 5.53
C ILE A 216 -13.62 -1.82 4.80
N ASP A 217 -14.28 -1.46 3.69
CA ASP A 217 -15.17 -2.37 2.97
C ASP A 217 -15.27 -1.94 1.50
N PHE A 218 -15.69 -2.84 0.62
CA PHE A 218 -15.87 -2.54 -0.79
C PHE A 218 -16.79 -3.56 -1.48
N ALA A 219 -17.36 -3.14 -2.61
CA ALA A 219 -17.94 -4.05 -3.57
C ALA A 219 -17.54 -3.66 -4.99
N GLU A 220 -17.24 -4.66 -5.82
CA GLU A 220 -17.00 -4.50 -7.26
C GLU A 220 -18.02 -5.37 -8.02
N ALA A 221 -18.88 -4.75 -8.83
CA ALA A 221 -19.93 -5.44 -9.57
C ALA A 221 -20.11 -4.86 -10.99
N GLY A 222 -19.77 -5.66 -12.01
CA GLY A 222 -19.89 -5.25 -13.40
C GLY A 222 -19.01 -4.04 -13.73
N ASN A 223 -19.64 -2.90 -14.01
CA ASN A 223 -18.97 -1.64 -14.34
C ASN A 223 -19.02 -0.61 -13.20
N GLU A 224 -19.47 -1.00 -12.02
CA GLU A 224 -19.58 -0.13 -10.85
C GLU A 224 -18.88 -0.74 -9.65
N ALA A 225 -18.33 0.11 -8.80
CA ALA A 225 -17.74 -0.29 -7.55
C ALA A 225 -17.89 0.82 -6.50
N TRP A 226 -17.80 0.45 -5.24
CA TRP A 226 -17.63 1.38 -4.14
C TRP A 226 -16.59 0.86 -3.16
N VAL A 227 -15.85 1.77 -2.55
CA VAL A 227 -14.80 1.50 -1.56
C VAL A 227 -15.04 2.43 -0.38
N ALA A 228 -15.47 1.86 0.74
CA ALA A 228 -15.60 2.55 2.00
C ALA A 228 -14.27 2.53 2.75
N GLY A 229 -13.95 3.62 3.42
CA GLY A 229 -12.73 3.73 4.20
C GLY A 229 -12.64 5.04 4.97
N ASP A 230 -11.55 5.22 5.70
CA ASP A 230 -11.26 6.43 6.46
C ASP A 230 -10.11 7.18 5.80
N ALA A 231 -10.34 8.46 5.51
CA ALA A 231 -9.29 9.38 5.11
C ALA A 231 -8.77 10.10 6.36
N ILE A 232 -7.53 9.80 6.74
CA ILE A 232 -6.85 10.40 7.88
C ILE A 232 -5.97 11.53 7.37
N TRP A 233 -6.42 12.76 7.60
CA TRP A 233 -5.75 13.98 7.19
C TRP A 233 -4.76 14.45 8.25
N ARG A 234 -3.59 14.89 7.78
CA ARG A 234 -2.51 15.46 8.60
C ARG A 234 -2.18 14.60 9.84
N PRO A 235 -1.98 13.27 9.67
CA PRO A 235 -1.90 12.30 10.78
C PRO A 235 -0.70 12.52 11.71
N LEU A 236 0.28 13.33 11.30
CA LEU A 236 1.49 13.62 12.08
C LEU A 236 1.45 15.03 12.68
N THR A 237 0.25 15.58 12.88
CA THR A 237 0.06 16.94 13.40
C THR A 237 -1.02 16.98 14.48
N ALA A 238 -1.04 18.05 15.27
CA ALA A 238 -2.10 18.29 16.26
C ALA A 238 -3.49 18.57 15.64
N TYR A 239 -3.58 18.66 14.31
CA TYR A 239 -4.81 18.92 13.55
C TYR A 239 -5.24 17.68 12.75
N GLU A 240 -4.89 16.49 13.23
CA GLU A 240 -5.36 15.24 12.64
C GLU A 240 -6.88 15.25 12.54
N LYS A 241 -7.38 14.81 11.39
CA LYS A 241 -8.81 14.66 11.15
C LYS A 241 -9.06 13.36 10.41
N GLU A 242 -9.80 12.48 11.02
CA GLU A 242 -10.36 11.30 10.36
C GLU A 242 -11.70 11.68 9.72
N THR A 243 -11.91 11.26 8.48
CA THR A 243 -13.20 11.44 7.81
C THR A 243 -13.60 10.14 7.11
N PRO A 244 -14.73 9.53 7.51
CA PRO A 244 -15.28 8.38 6.81
C PRO A 244 -15.72 8.79 5.40
N VAL A 245 -15.35 7.98 4.41
CA VAL A 245 -15.63 8.25 3.01
C VAL A 245 -16.09 6.99 2.28
N THR A 246 -16.87 7.20 1.22
CA THR A 246 -17.15 6.16 0.23
C THR A 246 -16.76 6.67 -1.15
N VAL A 247 -15.72 6.06 -1.71
CA VAL A 247 -15.27 6.31 -3.08
C VAL A 247 -16.07 5.42 -4.01
N HIS A 248 -16.89 6.02 -4.88
CA HIS A 248 -17.56 5.29 -5.94
C HIS A 248 -16.74 5.35 -7.22
N LEU A 249 -16.64 4.21 -7.90
CA LEU A 249 -15.87 4.06 -9.12
C LEU A 249 -16.75 3.50 -10.23
N VAL A 250 -16.43 3.92 -11.46
CA VAL A 250 -17.05 3.43 -12.69
C VAL A 250 -15.99 2.86 -13.62
N ARG A 251 -16.29 1.75 -14.29
CA ARG A 251 -15.42 1.18 -15.32
C ARG A 251 -15.79 1.75 -16.68
N ARG A 252 -14.87 2.48 -17.31
CA ARG A 252 -15.00 3.02 -18.67
C ARG A 252 -13.78 2.64 -19.49
N ASP A 253 -14.02 2.12 -20.69
CA ASP A 253 -12.96 1.66 -21.60
C ASP A 253 -11.97 0.69 -20.93
N GLY A 254 -12.50 -0.22 -20.10
CA GLY A 254 -11.71 -1.22 -19.37
C GLY A 254 -10.92 -0.68 -18.17
N ARG A 255 -11.07 0.60 -17.80
CA ARG A 255 -10.36 1.22 -16.67
C ARG A 255 -11.33 1.69 -15.59
N TRP A 256 -10.98 1.47 -14.34
CA TRP A 256 -11.67 2.04 -13.19
C TRP A 256 -11.33 3.52 -13.03
N LEU A 257 -12.34 4.35 -12.82
CA LEU A 257 -12.22 5.79 -12.58
C LEU A 257 -13.05 6.18 -11.36
N VAL A 258 -12.53 7.09 -10.55
CA VAL A 258 -13.28 7.70 -9.43
C VAL A 258 -14.38 8.58 -10.00
N ASP A 259 -15.64 8.24 -9.70
CA ASP A 259 -16.83 8.93 -10.23
C ASP A 259 -17.45 9.90 -9.22
N ARG A 260 -17.40 9.56 -7.93
CA ARG A 260 -17.85 10.43 -6.82
C ARG A 260 -17.26 9.97 -5.49
N ILE A 261 -17.17 10.89 -4.53
CA ILE A 261 -16.70 10.60 -3.16
C ILE A 261 -17.67 11.20 -2.16
N VAL A 262 -18.40 10.33 -1.46
CA VAL A 262 -19.38 10.71 -0.44
C VAL A 262 -18.71 10.77 0.94
N GLY A 263 -19.14 11.70 1.80
CA GLY A 263 -18.63 11.86 3.17
C GLY A 263 -17.48 12.86 3.29
N HIS A 264 -16.97 13.36 2.17
CA HIS A 264 -15.82 14.26 2.11
C HIS A 264 -16.21 15.69 1.68
N TRP A 265 -16.21 15.92 0.36
CA TRP A 265 -16.57 17.19 -0.27
C TRP A 265 -18.01 17.15 -0.81
N GLU A 266 -18.55 15.95 -1.01
CA GLU A 266 -19.98 15.77 -1.25
C GLU A 266 -20.63 15.37 0.08
N ALA A 267 -21.60 16.18 0.54
CA ALA A 267 -22.41 15.84 1.69
C ALA A 267 -23.16 14.52 1.40
N ALA A 268 -23.18 13.60 2.38
CA ALA A 268 -24.09 12.47 2.32
C ALA A 268 -25.52 13.04 2.25
N LYS A 269 -26.25 12.68 1.18
CA LYS A 269 -27.68 13.00 1.06
C LYS A 269 -28.50 11.97 1.81
#